data_AF-A0AAD2CUZ0-F1
#
_entry.id   AF-A0AAD2CUZ0-F1
#
_cell.length_a   1.000
_cell.length_b   1.000
_cell.length_c   1.000
_cell.angle_alpha   90.00
_cell.angle_beta   90.00
_cell.angle_gamma   90.00
#
_symmetry.space_group_name_H-M   'P 1'
#
loop_
_entity.id
_entity.type
_entity.pdbx_description
1 polymer ?
#
loop_
_entity_poly.entity_id
_entity_poly.type
_entity_poly.pdbx_seq_one_letter_code
_entity_poly.pdbx_strand_id
1 'polypeptide(L)'
;MSKRTVDNKSKQEGWIDWRTSSARAKLLEDLHNGTLPLEATELTAKNAWVFYQNKEGFENVVFAQFKARLADHRKQVKDKKAGVTGNKKKGWIDWRSNAALKAKNTITEDLVQGILPLEENVIPVEDLWTHYENEAGFEKVCFDQFKERLEAHREQVKTTLARSRYEEECLRHDRILFPREEVDDNGIPFFDLHPAKKLLEDDVAANKHASMKPEQLRQTREEYKVFPNSYFRPRIYQAVRKLKFINYLNYAREVKDKMLRSKQKINNEEEIDDIRKELFAVRRKKQKVVA
;
A
#
# COMPACT_ATOMS: atom_id res chain seq x y z
N MET A 1 12.34 -7.48 20.79
CA MET A 1 11.91 -6.99 19.45
C MET A 1 12.67 -5.70 19.15
N SER A 2 13.73 -5.81 18.36
CA SER A 2 14.55 -4.65 17.97
C SER A 2 13.78 -3.81 16.95
N LYS A 3 13.51 -2.54 17.27
CA LYS A 3 12.89 -1.60 16.33
C LYS A 3 13.90 -1.35 15.21
N ARG A 4 13.52 -1.67 13.96
CA ARG A 4 14.29 -1.25 12.77
C ARG A 4 14.33 0.28 12.75
N THR A 5 15.43 0.87 13.18
CA THR A 5 15.81 2.22 12.77
C THR A 5 16.15 2.15 11.30
N VAL A 6 15.29 2.73 10.46
CA VAL A 6 15.61 2.94 9.06
C VAL A 6 16.72 3.98 9.05
N ASP A 7 17.96 3.52 8.87
CA ASP A 7 19.14 4.37 8.70
C ASP A 7 18.95 5.17 7.41
N ASN A 8 18.36 6.36 7.53
CA ASN A 8 18.09 7.28 6.43
C ASN A 8 19.38 8.02 6.06
N LYS A 9 20.48 7.27 5.87
CA LYS A 9 21.78 7.81 5.47
C LYS A 9 21.67 8.33 4.05
N SER A 10 22.13 9.56 3.89
CA SER A 10 22.29 10.22 2.59
C SER A 10 23.24 9.38 1.70
N LYS A 11 23.04 9.39 0.38
CA LYS A 11 23.88 8.63 -0.58
C LYS A 11 25.27 9.24 -0.80
N GLN A 12 25.54 10.41 -0.21
CA GLN A 12 26.78 11.16 -0.41
C GLN A 12 27.59 11.17 0.87
N GLU A 13 28.86 10.83 0.77
CA GLU A 13 29.77 10.72 1.91
C GLU A 13 29.86 12.06 2.67
N GLY A 14 29.78 11.98 4.00
CA GLY A 14 29.82 13.15 4.89
C GLY A 14 28.54 13.98 4.97
N TRP A 15 27.44 13.59 4.30
CA TRP A 15 26.18 14.32 4.38
C TRP A 15 25.35 13.86 5.58
N ILE A 16 24.94 14.80 6.44
CA ILE A 16 24.04 14.49 7.56
C ILE A 16 22.59 14.28 7.11
N ASP A 17 21.74 13.71 7.97
CA ASP A 17 20.30 13.70 7.72
C ASP A 17 19.73 15.12 7.80
N TRP A 18 19.60 15.74 6.63
CA TRP A 18 19.16 17.12 6.51
C TRP A 18 17.73 17.34 6.98
N ARG A 19 16.84 16.35 6.84
CA ARG A 19 15.39 16.56 7.06
C ARG A 19 15.06 16.87 8.52
N THR A 20 15.82 16.26 9.43
CA THR A 20 15.65 16.34 10.88
C THR A 20 16.68 17.24 11.55
N SER A 21 17.66 17.75 10.80
CA SER A 21 18.73 18.62 11.33
C SER A 21 18.22 19.98 11.85
N SER A 22 18.85 20.46 12.92
CA SER A 22 18.69 21.84 13.43
C SER A 22 19.17 22.88 12.41
N ALA A 23 20.23 22.59 11.66
CA ALA A 23 20.71 23.40 10.53
C ALA A 23 19.60 23.74 9.53
N ARG A 24 18.79 22.75 9.14
CA ARG A 24 17.66 22.97 8.24
C ARG A 24 16.64 23.96 8.82
N ALA A 25 16.29 23.81 10.09
CA ALA A 25 15.31 24.68 10.74
C ALA A 25 15.79 26.14 10.77
N LYS A 26 17.06 26.35 11.18
CA LYS A 26 17.65 27.68 11.24
C LYS A 26 17.75 28.36 9.87
N LEU A 27 18.16 27.61 8.84
CA LEU A 27 18.29 28.13 7.48
C LEU A 27 16.92 28.55 6.91
N LEU A 28 15.87 27.76 7.14
CA LEU A 28 14.51 28.10 6.72
C LEU A 28 13.95 29.31 7.48
N GLU A 29 14.20 29.40 8.79
CA GLU A 29 13.81 30.56 9.60
C GLU A 29 14.44 31.85 9.05
N ASP A 30 15.76 31.84 8.83
CA ASP A 30 16.51 33.02 8.37
C ASP A 30 16.09 33.45 6.94
N LEU A 31 15.73 32.50 6.06
CA LEU A 31 15.17 32.81 4.73
C LEU A 31 13.76 33.40 4.80
N HIS A 32 12.91 32.94 5.73
CA HIS A 32 11.56 33.49 5.90
C HIS A 32 11.60 34.89 6.50
N ASN A 33 12.45 35.09 7.51
CA ASN A 33 12.63 36.36 8.21
C ASN A 33 13.40 37.41 7.38
N GLY A 34 13.95 37.02 6.22
CA GLY A 34 14.70 37.91 5.33
C GLY A 34 16.12 38.22 5.81
N THR A 35 16.58 37.57 6.89
CA THR A 35 17.97 37.66 7.36
C THR A 35 18.93 37.04 6.35
N LEU A 36 18.50 36.00 5.64
CA LEU A 36 19.23 35.39 4.54
C LEU A 36 18.56 35.77 3.21
N PRO A 37 19.28 36.42 2.26
CA PRO A 37 18.68 36.83 1.00
C PRO A 37 18.26 35.64 0.13
N LEU A 38 17.16 35.83 -0.61
CA LEU A 38 16.61 34.82 -1.52
C LEU A 38 17.40 34.74 -2.83
N GLU A 39 18.00 35.85 -3.27
CA GLU A 39 18.79 35.88 -4.48
C GLU A 39 20.24 35.41 -4.25
N ALA A 40 20.73 34.55 -5.15
CA ALA A 40 22.09 34.06 -5.08
C ALA A 40 23.13 35.14 -5.45
N THR A 41 22.68 36.18 -6.16
CA THR A 41 23.46 37.38 -6.53
C THR A 41 23.69 38.30 -5.34
N GLU A 42 22.72 38.38 -4.41
CA GLU A 42 22.82 39.21 -3.20
C GLU A 42 23.74 38.59 -2.15
N LEU A 43 23.64 37.27 -1.95
CA LEU A 43 24.57 36.54 -1.09
C LEU A 43 24.88 35.16 -1.66
N THR A 44 26.13 34.98 -2.09
CA THR A 44 26.59 33.70 -2.60
C THR A 44 26.59 32.64 -1.50
N ALA A 45 26.43 31.36 -1.89
CA ALA A 45 26.47 30.25 -0.93
C ALA A 45 27.81 30.20 -0.16
N LYS A 46 28.92 30.60 -0.79
CA LYS A 46 30.23 30.67 -0.15
C LYS A 46 30.27 31.72 0.96
N ASN A 47 29.73 32.91 0.69
CA ASN A 47 29.68 34.00 1.68
C ASN A 47 28.71 33.68 2.82
N ALA A 48 27.56 33.08 2.52
CA ALA A 48 26.65 32.58 3.54
C ALA A 48 27.33 31.52 4.42
N TRP A 49 28.06 30.58 3.81
CA TRP A 49 28.72 29.50 4.55
C TRP A 49 29.71 30.00 5.61
N VAL A 50 30.47 31.05 5.33
CA VAL A 50 31.42 31.65 6.31
C VAL A 50 30.71 32.01 7.62
N PHE A 51 29.45 32.44 7.54
CA PHE A 51 28.64 32.81 8.71
C PHE A 51 27.99 31.61 9.40
N TYR A 52 27.59 30.58 8.65
CA TYR A 52 26.87 29.42 9.20
C TYR A 52 27.77 28.28 9.66
N GLN A 53 28.99 28.14 9.14
CA GLN A 53 29.88 27.00 9.46
C GLN A 53 30.23 26.90 10.95
N ASN A 54 30.20 28.03 11.67
CA ASN A 54 30.52 28.09 13.11
C ASN A 54 29.27 28.26 13.99
N LYS A 55 28.06 28.16 13.42
CA LYS A 55 26.82 28.25 14.19
C LYS A 55 26.40 26.90 14.73
N GLU A 56 25.71 26.96 15.87
CA GLU A 56 25.09 25.80 16.50
C GLU A 56 24.18 25.06 15.49
N GLY A 57 24.39 23.75 15.37
CA GLY A 57 23.66 22.86 14.47
C GLY A 57 24.28 22.64 13.08
N PHE A 58 25.35 23.37 12.73
CA PHE A 58 26.06 23.22 11.45
C PHE A 58 27.42 22.52 11.57
N GLU A 59 27.78 22.01 12.76
CA GLU A 59 29.11 21.48 13.09
C GLU A 59 29.53 20.31 12.20
N ASN A 60 28.56 19.52 11.75
CA ASN A 60 28.77 18.33 10.92
C ASN A 60 28.29 18.51 9.47
N VAL A 61 27.87 19.72 9.07
CA VAL A 61 27.40 19.99 7.72
C VAL A 61 28.58 20.29 6.82
N VAL A 62 28.75 19.53 5.75
CA VAL A 62 29.77 19.85 4.73
C VAL A 62 29.27 20.96 3.79
N PHE A 63 30.19 21.82 3.33
CA PHE A 63 29.84 22.94 2.43
C PHE A 63 29.06 22.51 1.18
N ALA A 64 29.39 21.35 0.60
CA ALA A 64 28.68 20.81 -0.57
C ALA A 64 27.19 20.56 -0.26
N GLN A 65 26.88 20.01 0.91
CA GLN A 65 25.52 19.79 1.38
C GLN A 65 24.83 21.14 1.63
N PHE A 66 25.49 22.07 2.33
CA PHE A 66 24.96 23.41 2.58
C PHE A 66 24.60 24.14 1.29
N LYS A 67 25.52 24.17 0.31
CA LYS A 67 25.33 24.83 -0.99
C LYS A 67 24.12 24.27 -1.73
N ALA A 68 24.00 22.95 -1.82
CA ALA A 68 22.85 22.31 -2.47
C ALA A 68 21.53 22.63 -1.76
N ARG A 69 21.52 22.54 -0.43
CA ARG A 69 20.31 22.77 0.37
C ARG A 69 19.88 24.22 0.45
N LEU A 70 20.82 25.15 0.46
CA LEU A 70 20.51 26.58 0.38
C LEU A 70 19.85 26.94 -0.95
N ALA A 71 20.32 26.37 -2.06
CA ALA A 71 19.69 26.56 -3.37
C ALA A 71 18.25 26.00 -3.40
N ASP A 72 18.07 24.76 -2.91
CA ASP A 72 16.75 24.12 -2.79
C ASP A 72 15.79 24.97 -1.95
N HIS A 73 16.24 25.46 -0.79
CA HIS A 73 15.41 26.22 0.14
C HIS A 73 15.09 27.64 -0.36
N ARG A 74 16.04 28.33 -1.00
CA ARG A 74 15.79 29.60 -1.67
C ARG A 74 14.69 29.45 -2.71
N LYS A 75 14.76 28.41 -3.54
CA LYS A 75 13.71 28.08 -4.51
C LYS A 75 12.37 27.81 -3.81
N GLN A 76 12.35 26.95 -2.79
CA GLN A 76 11.11 26.65 -2.06
C GLN A 76 10.45 27.89 -1.44
N VAL A 77 11.24 28.78 -0.83
CA VAL A 77 10.70 29.99 -0.19
C VAL A 77 10.23 31.00 -1.24
N LYS A 78 10.95 31.15 -2.36
CA LYS A 78 10.51 31.98 -3.50
C LYS A 78 9.20 31.46 -4.08
N ASP A 79 9.13 30.17 -4.38
CA ASP A 79 7.94 29.51 -4.92
C ASP A 79 6.75 29.71 -3.96
N LYS A 80 6.96 29.55 -2.64
CA LYS A 80 5.93 29.79 -1.62
C LYS A 80 5.49 31.26 -1.55
N LYS A 81 6.40 32.22 -1.60
CA LYS A 81 6.08 33.67 -1.60
C LYS A 81 5.35 34.10 -2.88
N ALA A 82 5.67 33.48 -4.02
CA ALA A 82 5.00 33.71 -5.30
C ALA A 82 3.66 32.95 -5.44
N GLY A 83 3.22 32.20 -4.42
CA GLY A 83 2.01 31.37 -4.50
C GLY A 83 2.14 30.15 -5.41
N VAL A 84 3.34 29.86 -5.92
CA VAL A 84 3.67 28.72 -6.76
C VAL A 84 3.79 27.49 -5.85
N THR A 85 2.66 26.83 -5.59
CA THR A 85 2.65 25.53 -4.91
C THR A 85 3.09 24.44 -5.89
N GLY A 86 4.41 24.30 -6.04
CA GLY A 86 5.15 23.18 -6.65
C GLY A 86 4.51 22.49 -7.86
N ASN A 87 4.93 22.86 -9.08
CA ASN A 87 4.84 22.09 -10.33
C ASN A 87 3.56 21.26 -10.59
N LYS A 88 2.40 21.63 -10.02
CA LYS A 88 1.13 21.03 -10.42
C LYS A 88 0.72 21.72 -11.71
N LYS A 89 0.85 20.99 -12.83
CA LYS A 89 0.24 21.39 -14.10
C LYS A 89 -1.22 21.80 -13.82
N LYS A 90 -1.65 22.93 -14.38
CA LYS A 90 -2.97 23.50 -14.09
C LYS A 90 -4.06 22.45 -14.33
N GLY A 91 -4.97 22.26 -13.37
CA GLY A 91 -6.06 21.30 -13.46
C GLY A 91 -5.72 19.86 -13.03
N TRP A 92 -4.46 19.57 -12.69
CA TRP A 92 -4.08 18.22 -12.27
C TRP A 92 -4.54 17.90 -10.85
N ILE A 93 -5.18 16.75 -10.69
CA ILE A 93 -5.47 16.18 -9.38
C ILE A 93 -4.25 15.44 -8.85
N ASP A 94 -4.12 15.35 -7.52
CA ASP A 94 -3.11 14.48 -6.93
C ASP A 94 -3.49 13.01 -7.19
N TRP A 95 -2.70 12.33 -8.03
CA TRP A 95 -2.94 10.94 -8.42
C TRP A 95 -2.80 9.94 -7.26
N ARG A 96 -2.21 10.36 -6.13
CA ARG A 96 -2.12 9.54 -4.91
C ARG A 96 -3.29 9.79 -3.95
N SER A 97 -4.13 10.77 -4.23
CA SER A 97 -5.29 11.09 -3.40
C SER A 97 -6.43 10.10 -3.58
N ASN A 98 -7.33 10.07 -2.60
CA ASN A 98 -8.56 9.28 -2.70
C ASN A 98 -9.45 9.70 -3.88
N ALA A 99 -9.34 10.95 -4.35
CA ALA A 99 -10.13 11.44 -5.48
C ALA A 99 -9.73 10.74 -6.79
N ALA A 100 -8.45 10.40 -6.97
CA ALA A 100 -7.94 9.72 -8.17
C ALA A 100 -8.00 8.18 -8.06
N LEU A 101 -8.28 7.64 -6.87
CA LEU A 101 -8.16 6.20 -6.60
C LEU A 101 -9.07 5.35 -7.49
N LYS A 102 -10.29 5.84 -7.76
CA LYS A 102 -11.25 5.12 -8.60
C LYS A 102 -10.77 5.06 -10.05
N ALA A 103 -10.46 6.21 -10.66
CA ALA A 103 -9.90 6.28 -12.01
C ALA A 103 -8.64 5.43 -12.17
N LYS A 104 -7.71 5.51 -11.20
CA LYS A 104 -6.51 4.68 -11.18
C LYS A 104 -6.81 3.19 -11.22
N ASN A 105 -7.73 2.73 -10.38
CA ASN A 105 -8.08 1.32 -10.31
C ASN A 105 -8.75 0.85 -11.60
N THR A 106 -9.68 1.63 -12.15
CA THR A 106 -10.33 1.33 -13.43
C THR A 106 -9.31 1.14 -14.55
N ILE A 107 -8.42 2.12 -14.76
CA ILE A 107 -7.36 2.00 -15.80
C ILE A 107 -6.52 0.75 -15.58
N THR A 108 -6.13 0.47 -14.34
CA THR A 108 -5.27 -0.68 -14.02
C THR A 108 -6.00 -1.99 -14.27
N GLU A 109 -7.26 -2.11 -13.86
CA GLU A 109 -8.09 -3.30 -14.04
C GLU A 109 -8.34 -3.56 -15.53
N ASP A 110 -8.68 -2.54 -16.31
CA ASP A 110 -8.94 -2.67 -17.74
C ASP A 110 -7.69 -3.09 -18.53
N LEU A 111 -6.51 -2.57 -18.16
CA LEU A 111 -5.23 -2.99 -18.74
C LEU A 111 -4.90 -4.45 -18.40
N VAL A 112 -5.24 -4.91 -17.18
CA VAL A 112 -5.00 -6.30 -16.76
C VAL A 112 -5.99 -7.26 -17.40
N GLN A 113 -7.24 -6.86 -17.57
CA GLN A 113 -8.29 -7.65 -18.23
C GLN A 113 -8.14 -7.66 -19.76
N GLY A 114 -7.29 -6.80 -20.32
CA GLY A 114 -7.09 -6.66 -21.76
C GLY A 114 -8.20 -5.89 -22.48
N ILE A 115 -9.06 -5.18 -21.73
CA ILE A 115 -10.04 -4.24 -22.30
C ILE A 115 -9.31 -3.04 -22.88
N LEU A 116 -8.31 -2.52 -22.14
CA LEU A 116 -7.38 -1.51 -22.64
C LEU A 116 -6.15 -2.17 -23.28
N PRO A 117 -5.76 -1.76 -24.49
CA PRO A 117 -4.55 -2.27 -25.11
C PRO A 117 -3.30 -1.77 -24.37
N LEU A 118 -2.37 -2.69 -24.12
CA LEU A 118 -1.05 -2.38 -23.58
C LEU A 118 -0.17 -1.63 -24.57
N GLU A 119 -0.40 -1.80 -25.87
CA GLU A 119 0.32 -1.10 -26.92
C GLU A 119 -0.37 0.22 -27.28
N GLU A 120 0.44 1.27 -27.41
CA GLU A 120 -0.04 2.63 -27.60
C GLU A 120 -0.69 2.87 -28.97
N ASN A 121 -0.27 2.13 -29.99
CA ASN A 121 -0.67 2.36 -31.37
C ASN A 121 -1.97 1.66 -31.79
N VAL A 122 -2.66 0.97 -30.88
CA VAL A 122 -3.85 0.18 -31.23
C VAL A 122 -5.11 1.05 -31.26
N ILE A 123 -5.25 1.97 -30.31
CA ILE A 123 -6.39 2.88 -30.22
C ILE A 123 -5.84 4.27 -29.83
N PRO A 124 -6.18 5.33 -30.59
CA PRO A 124 -5.83 6.70 -30.22
C PRO A 124 -6.26 7.03 -28.78
N VAL A 125 -5.43 7.75 -28.05
CA VAL A 125 -5.69 8.09 -26.64
C VAL A 125 -6.92 8.98 -26.52
N GLU A 126 -7.19 9.79 -27.53
CA GLU A 126 -8.36 10.65 -27.68
C GLU A 126 -9.65 9.83 -27.71
N ASP A 127 -9.68 8.74 -28.49
CA ASP A 127 -10.84 7.86 -28.57
C ASP A 127 -11.08 7.14 -27.24
N LEU A 128 -10.01 6.69 -26.58
CA LEU A 128 -10.12 6.12 -25.23
C LEU A 128 -10.66 7.14 -24.24
N TRP A 129 -10.21 8.40 -24.30
CA TRP A 129 -10.66 9.44 -23.39
C TRP A 129 -12.17 9.71 -23.48
N THR A 130 -12.78 9.63 -24.67
CA THR A 130 -14.25 9.78 -24.80
C THR A 130 -15.04 8.76 -23.99
N HIS A 131 -14.47 7.57 -23.78
CA HIS A 131 -15.07 6.57 -22.91
C HIS A 131 -14.93 6.94 -21.43
N TYR A 132 -13.72 7.33 -21.01
CA TYR A 132 -13.42 7.55 -19.59
C TYR A 132 -13.85 8.91 -19.04
N GLU A 133 -13.98 9.95 -19.85
CA GLU A 133 -14.26 11.30 -19.37
C GLU A 133 -15.60 11.40 -18.61
N ASN A 134 -16.55 10.53 -18.98
CA ASN A 134 -17.87 10.44 -18.38
C ASN A 134 -17.98 9.32 -17.33
N GLU A 135 -16.91 8.55 -17.12
CA GLU A 135 -16.91 7.48 -16.13
C GLU A 135 -16.74 8.00 -14.70
N ALA A 136 -17.40 7.31 -13.78
CA ALA A 136 -17.35 7.67 -12.38
C ALA A 136 -15.92 7.50 -11.82
N GLY A 137 -15.35 8.57 -11.27
CA GLY A 137 -13.96 8.65 -10.82
C GLY A 137 -13.05 9.53 -11.68
N PHE A 138 -13.48 9.90 -12.89
CA PHE A 138 -12.73 10.75 -13.82
C PHE A 138 -13.22 12.20 -13.85
N GLU A 139 -14.20 12.57 -13.02
CA GLU A 139 -14.90 13.87 -13.07
C GLU A 139 -13.98 15.09 -12.89
N LYS A 140 -12.80 14.87 -12.31
CA LYS A 140 -11.78 15.91 -12.05
C LYS A 140 -10.47 15.64 -12.78
N VAL A 141 -10.38 14.57 -13.54
CA VAL A 141 -9.17 14.22 -14.30
C VAL A 141 -9.22 15.00 -15.61
N CYS A 142 -8.15 15.70 -15.95
CA CYS A 142 -8.03 16.32 -17.28
C CYS A 142 -7.37 15.35 -18.26
N PHE A 143 -7.62 15.55 -19.56
CA PHE A 143 -7.08 14.71 -20.63
C PHE A 143 -5.55 14.56 -20.58
N ASP A 144 -4.81 15.66 -20.37
CA ASP A 144 -3.34 15.62 -20.27
C ASP A 144 -2.86 14.70 -19.13
N GLN A 145 -3.57 14.74 -17.99
CA GLN A 145 -3.26 13.88 -16.87
C GLN A 145 -3.62 12.43 -17.19
N PHE A 146 -4.78 12.18 -17.82
CA PHE A 146 -5.17 10.84 -18.24
C PHE A 146 -4.13 10.22 -19.17
N LYS A 147 -3.70 10.94 -20.20
CA LYS A 147 -2.70 10.49 -21.18
C LYS A 147 -1.39 10.04 -20.50
N GLU A 148 -0.79 10.89 -19.68
CA GLU A 148 0.46 10.55 -18.97
C GLU A 148 0.27 9.40 -17.98
N ARG A 149 -0.89 9.31 -17.33
CA ARG A 149 -1.16 8.23 -16.37
C ARG A 149 -1.44 6.91 -17.05
N LEU A 150 -2.10 6.91 -18.20
CA LEU A 150 -2.32 5.73 -19.01
C LEU A 150 -0.98 5.14 -19.47
N GLU A 151 -0.07 5.97 -19.97
CA GLU A 151 1.28 5.54 -20.37
C GLU A 151 2.05 4.94 -19.18
N ALA A 152 2.08 5.64 -18.04
CA ALA A 152 2.73 5.14 -16.84
C ALA A 152 2.12 3.81 -16.34
N HIS A 153 0.79 3.64 -16.45
CA HIS A 153 0.11 2.41 -16.05
C HIS A 153 0.35 1.28 -17.05
N ARG A 154 0.46 1.55 -18.35
CA ARG A 154 0.89 0.56 -19.35
C ARG A 154 2.26 0.00 -19.01
N GLU A 155 3.24 0.85 -18.76
CA GLU A 155 4.60 0.42 -18.37
C GLU A 155 4.61 -0.37 -17.06
N GLN A 156 3.82 0.06 -16.08
CA GLN A 156 3.67 -0.66 -14.82
C GLN A 156 3.09 -2.06 -15.04
N VAL A 157 2.02 -2.20 -15.84
CA VAL A 157 1.38 -3.48 -16.12
C VAL A 157 2.30 -4.37 -16.97
N LYS A 158 2.97 -3.83 -18.00
CA LYS A 158 3.96 -4.55 -18.80
C LYS A 158 5.06 -5.15 -17.91
N THR A 159 5.65 -4.35 -17.03
CA THR A 159 6.68 -4.80 -16.08
C THR A 159 6.15 -5.89 -15.14
N THR A 160 4.95 -5.69 -14.61
CA THR A 160 4.32 -6.65 -13.68
C THR A 160 4.01 -7.96 -14.37
N LEU A 161 3.49 -7.92 -15.60
CA LEU A 161 3.17 -9.10 -16.39
C LEU A 161 4.42 -9.87 -16.79
N ALA A 162 5.46 -9.18 -17.26
CA ALA A 162 6.74 -9.81 -17.58
C ALA A 162 7.34 -10.52 -16.36
N ARG A 163 7.32 -9.85 -15.20
CA ARG A 163 7.75 -10.44 -13.93
C ARG A 163 6.90 -11.65 -13.55
N SER A 164 5.58 -11.54 -13.65
CA SER A 164 4.67 -12.65 -13.32
C SER A 164 4.91 -13.87 -14.21
N ARG A 165 5.14 -13.66 -15.52
CA ARG A 165 5.47 -14.75 -16.46
C ARG A 165 6.79 -15.42 -16.11
N TYR A 166 7.81 -14.62 -15.82
CA TYR A 166 9.11 -15.14 -15.39
C TYR A 166 8.99 -15.95 -14.09
N GLU A 167 8.30 -15.41 -13.07
CA GLU A 167 8.08 -16.10 -11.80
C GLU A 167 7.28 -17.41 -11.99
N GLU A 168 6.30 -17.43 -12.89
CA GLU A 168 5.53 -18.62 -13.25
C GLU A 168 6.40 -19.67 -13.97
N GLU A 169 7.27 -19.26 -14.89
CA GLU A 169 8.21 -20.14 -15.57
C GLU A 169 9.23 -20.75 -14.61
N CYS A 170 9.79 -19.94 -13.69
CA CYS A 170 10.66 -20.43 -12.62
C CYS A 170 9.93 -21.44 -11.74
N LEU A 171 8.69 -21.14 -11.30
CA LEU A 171 7.91 -22.06 -10.48
C LEU A 171 7.60 -23.37 -11.23
N ARG A 172 7.28 -23.29 -12.54
CA ARG A 172 7.03 -24.47 -13.37
C ARG A 172 8.29 -25.32 -13.50
N HIS A 173 9.43 -24.69 -13.77
CA HIS A 173 10.72 -25.36 -13.84
C HIS A 173 11.07 -26.06 -12.51
N ASP A 174 10.93 -25.36 -11.39
CA ASP A 174 11.22 -25.91 -10.07
C ASP A 174 10.29 -27.07 -9.71
N ARG A 175 9.02 -27.02 -10.13
CA ARG A 175 8.09 -28.15 -9.97
C ARG A 175 8.44 -29.37 -10.83
N ILE A 176 9.13 -29.19 -11.95
CA ILE A 176 9.64 -30.29 -12.78
C ILE A 176 10.86 -30.93 -12.09
N LEU A 177 11.77 -30.11 -11.56
CA LEU A 177 12.98 -30.59 -10.85
C LEU A 177 12.68 -31.21 -9.49
N PHE A 178 11.72 -30.62 -8.77
CA PHE A 178 11.29 -31.05 -7.45
C PHE A 178 9.78 -31.29 -7.48
N PRO A 179 9.33 -32.41 -8.08
CA PRO A 179 7.94 -32.80 -8.05
C PRO A 179 7.46 -32.85 -6.62
N ARG A 180 6.28 -32.27 -6.38
CA ARG A 180 5.69 -32.32 -5.05
C ARG A 180 5.18 -33.72 -4.78
N GLU A 181 5.69 -34.36 -3.74
CA GLU A 181 5.21 -35.66 -3.29
C GLU A 181 3.79 -35.56 -2.71
N GLU A 182 3.03 -36.64 -2.80
CA GLU A 182 1.65 -36.72 -2.26
C GLU A 182 1.62 -37.13 -0.79
N VAL A 183 2.68 -37.80 -0.32
CA VAL A 183 2.86 -38.33 1.03
C VAL A 183 4.14 -37.79 1.65
N ASP A 184 4.18 -37.73 2.97
CA ASP A 184 5.42 -37.48 3.72
C ASP A 184 6.26 -38.76 3.87
N ASP A 185 7.45 -38.62 4.46
CA ASP A 185 8.37 -39.73 4.76
C ASP A 185 7.74 -40.82 5.65
N ASN A 186 6.64 -40.52 6.34
CA ASN A 186 5.90 -41.45 7.19
C ASN A 186 4.70 -42.10 6.46
N GLY A 187 4.53 -41.84 5.16
CA GLY A 187 3.42 -42.32 4.35
C GLY A 187 2.09 -41.60 4.61
N ILE A 188 2.09 -40.47 5.32
CA ILE A 188 0.90 -39.66 5.59
C ILE A 188 0.70 -38.70 4.43
N PRO A 189 -0.49 -38.67 3.79
CA PRO A 189 -0.76 -37.72 2.71
C PRO A 189 -0.59 -36.26 3.14
N PHE A 190 -0.22 -35.36 2.23
CA PHE A 190 -0.23 -33.94 2.51
C PHE A 190 -1.66 -33.40 2.63
N PHE A 191 -2.00 -32.86 3.79
CA PHE A 191 -3.36 -32.40 4.11
C PHE A 191 -3.92 -31.37 3.13
N ASP A 192 -3.07 -30.50 2.58
CA ASP A 192 -3.49 -29.41 1.71
C ASP A 192 -3.86 -29.84 0.28
N LEU A 193 -3.40 -31.03 -0.15
CA LEU A 193 -3.82 -31.70 -1.39
C LEU A 193 -4.98 -32.68 -1.15
N HIS A 194 -5.12 -33.17 0.08
CA HIS A 194 -6.14 -34.15 0.42
C HIS A 194 -7.55 -33.52 0.51
N PRO A 195 -8.61 -34.22 0.05
CA PRO A 195 -10.01 -33.77 0.16
C PRO A 195 -10.45 -33.38 1.58
N ALA A 196 -9.82 -33.99 2.59
CA ALA A 196 -10.03 -33.70 4.01
C ALA A 196 -9.94 -32.20 4.37
N LYS A 197 -9.09 -31.41 3.67
CA LYS A 197 -8.99 -29.98 3.95
C LYS A 197 -10.28 -29.23 3.66
N LYS A 198 -10.86 -29.45 2.48
CA LYS A 198 -12.11 -28.78 2.08
C LYS A 198 -13.25 -29.20 3.02
N LEU A 199 -13.35 -30.51 3.25
CA LEU A 199 -14.31 -31.12 4.17
C LEU A 199 -14.22 -30.52 5.59
N LEU A 200 -13.00 -30.31 6.10
CA LEU A 200 -12.78 -29.74 7.42
C LEU A 200 -13.15 -28.25 7.46
N GLU A 201 -12.87 -27.49 6.40
CA GLU A 201 -13.30 -26.10 6.28
C GLU A 201 -14.84 -25.99 6.32
N ASP A 202 -15.55 -26.90 5.66
CA ASP A 202 -17.02 -26.96 5.69
C ASP A 202 -17.55 -27.33 7.08
N ASP A 203 -16.96 -28.32 7.76
CA ASP A 203 -17.36 -28.71 9.11
C ASP A 203 -17.04 -27.63 10.16
N VAL A 204 -15.97 -26.87 9.94
CA VAL A 204 -15.63 -25.70 10.77
C VAL A 204 -16.62 -24.56 10.53
N ALA A 205 -17.00 -24.31 9.27
CA ALA A 205 -18.04 -23.34 8.92
C ALA A 205 -19.41 -23.72 9.52
N ALA A 206 -19.73 -25.02 9.57
CA ALA A 206 -20.93 -25.56 10.21
C ALA A 206 -20.83 -25.64 11.76
N ASN A 207 -19.76 -25.11 12.34
CA ASN A 207 -19.48 -25.07 13.78
C ASN A 207 -19.42 -26.44 14.50
N LYS A 208 -19.24 -27.55 13.76
CA LYS A 208 -19.20 -28.91 14.36
C LYS A 208 -18.03 -29.08 15.32
N HIS A 209 -16.90 -28.46 15.01
CA HIS A 209 -15.70 -28.45 15.85
C HIS A 209 -15.90 -27.87 17.25
N ALA A 210 -16.96 -27.08 17.49
CA ALA A 210 -17.32 -26.58 18.82
C ALA A 210 -18.14 -27.60 19.62
N SER A 211 -18.93 -28.44 18.95
CA SER A 211 -19.83 -29.42 19.57
C SER A 211 -19.15 -30.72 20.00
N MET A 212 -17.97 -31.04 19.46
CA MET A 212 -17.29 -32.31 19.70
C MET A 212 -15.78 -32.16 19.81
N LYS A 213 -15.13 -33.11 20.48
CA LYS A 213 -13.66 -33.13 20.61
C LYS A 213 -13.00 -33.39 19.25
N PRO A 214 -11.77 -32.88 19.00
CA PRO A 214 -11.02 -33.14 17.77
C PRO A 214 -10.96 -34.61 17.35
N GLU A 215 -10.82 -35.52 18.31
CA GLU A 215 -10.77 -36.96 18.08
C GLU A 215 -12.12 -37.50 17.60
N GLN A 216 -13.22 -37.04 18.18
CA GLN A 216 -14.57 -37.40 17.74
C GLN A 216 -14.84 -36.87 16.33
N LEU A 217 -14.47 -35.61 16.07
CA LEU A 217 -14.59 -35.00 14.73
C LEU A 217 -13.81 -35.80 13.69
N ARG A 218 -12.59 -36.23 14.01
CA ARG A 218 -11.78 -37.08 13.14
C ARG A 218 -12.47 -38.40 12.80
N GLN A 219 -13.18 -39.01 13.75
CA GLN A 219 -13.87 -40.28 13.51
C GLN A 219 -15.15 -40.14 12.66
N THR A 220 -15.64 -38.91 12.43
CA THR A 220 -16.89 -38.70 11.67
C THR A 220 -16.79 -38.99 10.18
N ARG A 221 -15.59 -38.93 9.59
CA ARG A 221 -15.35 -39.10 8.15
C ARG A 221 -14.11 -39.95 7.90
N GLU A 222 -14.18 -40.84 6.91
CA GLU A 222 -13.06 -41.72 6.56
C GLU A 222 -11.83 -40.91 6.10
N GLU A 223 -12.05 -39.80 5.39
CA GLU A 223 -11.01 -38.92 4.88
C GLU A 223 -10.16 -38.27 5.99
N TYR A 224 -10.71 -38.15 7.20
CA TYR A 224 -9.99 -37.61 8.36
C TYR A 224 -9.18 -38.69 9.09
N LYS A 225 -9.62 -39.95 9.04
CA LYS A 225 -8.99 -41.06 9.77
C LYS A 225 -7.59 -41.39 9.26
N VAL A 226 -7.33 -41.08 7.99
CA VAL A 226 -5.98 -41.18 7.36
C VAL A 226 -4.94 -40.38 8.13
N PHE A 227 -5.36 -39.32 8.83
CA PHE A 227 -4.47 -38.47 9.60
C PHE A 227 -4.42 -38.89 11.08
N PRO A 228 -3.24 -38.99 11.69
CA PRO A 228 -3.14 -39.21 13.13
C PRO A 228 -3.74 -38.01 13.90
N ASN A 229 -4.29 -38.27 15.08
CA ASN A 229 -4.99 -37.24 15.86
C ASN A 229 -4.06 -36.07 16.24
N SER A 230 -2.79 -36.36 16.53
CA SER A 230 -1.74 -35.37 16.78
C SER A 230 -1.55 -34.40 15.61
N TYR A 231 -1.74 -34.87 14.38
CA TYR A 231 -1.65 -34.06 13.16
C TYR A 231 -2.97 -33.38 12.80
N PHE A 232 -4.10 -34.07 12.96
CA PHE A 232 -5.43 -33.54 12.62
C PHE A 232 -5.88 -32.40 13.53
N ARG A 233 -5.63 -32.49 14.84
CA ARG A 233 -6.05 -31.48 15.82
C ARG A 233 -5.52 -30.07 15.49
N PRO A 234 -4.24 -29.85 15.17
CA PRO A 234 -3.74 -28.56 14.70
C PRO A 234 -4.45 -28.01 13.45
N ARG A 235 -4.87 -28.89 12.52
CA ARG A 235 -5.56 -28.47 11.29
C ARG A 235 -6.93 -27.87 11.58
N ILE A 236 -7.64 -28.38 12.58
CA ILE A 236 -8.91 -27.78 13.06
C ILE A 236 -8.66 -26.34 13.50
N TYR A 237 -7.66 -26.10 14.35
CA TYR A 237 -7.37 -24.74 14.83
C TYR A 237 -6.91 -23.80 13.71
N GLN A 238 -6.16 -24.30 12.73
CA GLN A 238 -5.78 -23.53 11.54
C GLN A 238 -7.01 -23.13 10.72
N ALA A 239 -7.94 -24.07 10.48
CA ALA A 239 -9.19 -23.80 9.78
C ALA A 239 -10.06 -22.77 10.53
N VAL A 240 -10.18 -22.88 11.86
CA VAL A 240 -10.88 -21.89 12.69
C VAL A 240 -10.24 -20.51 12.59
N ARG A 241 -8.91 -20.44 12.63
CA ARG A 241 -8.18 -19.16 12.49
C ARG A 241 -8.40 -18.55 11.12
N LYS A 242 -8.35 -19.36 10.05
CA LYS A 242 -8.65 -18.94 8.68
C LYS A 242 -10.07 -18.37 8.59
N LEU A 243 -11.07 -19.05 9.15
CA LEU A 243 -12.45 -18.59 9.18
C LEU A 243 -12.60 -17.24 9.91
N LYS A 244 -12.00 -17.10 11.10
CA LYS A 244 -12.01 -15.83 11.86
C LYS A 244 -11.35 -14.70 11.07
N PHE A 245 -10.26 -14.99 10.37
CA PHE A 245 -9.57 -14.01 9.53
C PHE A 245 -10.40 -13.59 8.32
N ILE A 246 -11.03 -14.53 7.62
CA ILE A 246 -11.95 -14.23 6.50
C ILE A 246 -13.12 -13.37 7.00
N ASN A 247 -13.73 -13.73 8.13
CA ASN A 247 -14.80 -12.95 8.74
C ASN A 247 -14.34 -11.53 9.10
N TYR A 248 -13.11 -11.36 9.60
CA TYR A 248 -12.52 -10.05 9.84
C TYR A 248 -12.33 -9.25 8.54
N LEU A 249 -11.81 -9.86 7.48
CA LEU A 249 -11.64 -9.19 6.19
C LEU A 249 -12.98 -8.76 5.60
N ASN A 250 -14.00 -9.62 5.65
CA ASN A 250 -15.34 -9.29 5.17
C ASN A 250 -15.97 -8.16 6.00
N TYR A 251 -15.84 -8.22 7.33
CA TYR A 251 -16.25 -7.11 8.20
C TYR A 251 -15.52 -5.81 7.87
N ALA A 252 -14.20 -5.85 7.66
CA ALA A 252 -13.41 -4.68 7.31
C ALA A 252 -13.85 -4.08 5.96
N ARG A 253 -14.18 -4.93 4.97
CA ARG A 253 -14.77 -4.51 3.69
C ARG A 253 -16.13 -3.86 3.89
N GLU A 254 -17.05 -4.51 4.60
CA GLU A 254 -18.39 -3.99 4.88
C GLU A 254 -18.35 -2.64 5.62
N VAL A 255 -17.47 -2.50 6.63
CA VAL A 255 -17.29 -1.25 7.36
C VAL A 255 -16.74 -0.16 6.45
N LYS A 256 -15.72 -0.48 5.64
CA LYS A 256 -15.16 0.45 4.67
C LYS A 256 -16.23 0.88 3.65
N ASP A 257 -17.04 -0.04 3.15
CA ASP A 257 -18.10 0.23 2.19
C ASP A 257 -19.22 1.09 2.81
N LYS A 258 -19.62 0.80 4.06
CA LYS A 258 -20.57 1.63 4.80
C LYS A 258 -20.02 3.03 5.06
N MET A 259 -18.75 3.16 5.47
CA MET A 259 -18.08 4.45 5.63
C MET A 259 -17.96 5.23 4.31
N LEU A 260 -17.72 4.54 3.19
CA LEU A 260 -17.67 5.15 1.86
C LEU A 260 -19.06 5.62 1.40
N ARG A 261 -20.12 4.87 1.70
CA ARG A 261 -21.51 5.25 1.40
C ARG A 261 -22.01 6.39 2.31
N SER A 262 -21.63 6.41 3.59
CA SER A 262 -22.04 7.45 4.54
C SER A 262 -21.25 8.76 4.38
N LYS A 263 -20.05 8.71 3.77
CA LYS A 263 -19.27 9.91 3.41
C LYS A 263 -19.97 10.88 2.46
N GLN A 264 -21.05 10.47 1.77
CA GLN A 264 -21.87 11.42 1.00
C GLN A 264 -22.77 12.31 1.87
N LYS A 265 -22.86 12.11 3.19
CA LYS A 265 -23.65 12.99 4.09
C LYS A 265 -23.06 13.30 5.48
N ILE A 266 -21.97 12.66 5.93
CA ILE A 266 -21.46 12.88 7.30
C ILE A 266 -20.28 13.86 7.30
N ASN A 267 -20.55 15.11 7.67
CA ASN A 267 -19.54 16.14 7.94
C ASN A 267 -19.15 16.23 9.43
N ASN A 268 -19.76 15.43 10.31
CA ASN A 268 -19.57 15.54 11.76
C ASN A 268 -18.73 14.37 12.31
N GLU A 269 -17.68 14.68 13.05
CA GLU A 269 -16.69 13.72 13.57
C GLU A 269 -17.28 12.84 14.68
N GLU A 270 -18.27 13.34 15.42
CA GLU A 270 -19.03 12.58 16.44
C GLU A 270 -19.86 11.45 15.84
N GLU A 271 -20.49 11.66 14.69
CA GLU A 271 -21.27 10.62 13.98
C GLU A 271 -20.38 9.46 13.53
N ILE A 272 -19.12 9.74 13.17
CA ILE A 272 -18.14 8.71 12.80
C ILE A 272 -17.75 7.88 14.04
N ASP A 273 -17.59 8.52 15.21
CA ASP A 273 -17.25 7.83 16.45
C ASP A 273 -18.42 6.99 16.98
N ASP A 274 -19.65 7.46 16.84
CA ASP A 274 -20.85 6.70 17.19
C ASP A 274 -21.08 5.50 16.27
N ILE A 275 -20.87 5.65 14.96
CA ILE A 275 -20.87 4.52 14.03
C ILE A 275 -19.79 3.50 14.41
N ARG A 276 -18.59 3.96 14.80
CA ARG A 276 -17.52 3.05 15.29
C ARG A 276 -17.97 2.32 16.55
N LYS A 277 -18.54 3.01 17.54
CA LYS A 277 -19.04 2.42 18.79
C LYS A 277 -20.16 1.40 18.55
N GLU A 278 -21.14 1.72 17.70
CA GLU A 278 -22.20 0.78 17.29
C GLU A 278 -21.61 -0.44 16.59
N LEU A 279 -20.67 -0.25 15.66
CA LEU A 279 -19.98 -1.34 14.96
C LEU A 279 -19.17 -2.22 15.92
N PHE A 280 -18.55 -1.65 16.95
CA PHE A 280 -17.89 -2.40 18.02
C PHE A 280 -18.90 -3.16 18.89
N ALA A 281 -20.08 -2.62 19.16
CA ALA A 281 -21.15 -3.30 19.90
C ALA A 281 -21.75 -4.48 19.10
N VAL A 282 -21.98 -4.31 17.79
CA VAL A 282 -22.41 -5.38 16.88
C VAL A 282 -21.37 -6.51 16.81
N ARG A 283 -20.07 -6.17 16.78
CA ARG A 283 -18.97 -7.14 16.87
C ARG A 283 -19.03 -7.96 18.16
N ARG A 284 -19.31 -7.33 19.30
CA ARG A 284 -19.44 -8.01 20.61
C ARG A 284 -20.65 -8.94 20.66
N LYS A 285 -21.78 -8.55 20.05
CA LYS A 285 -22.98 -9.39 19.93
C LYS A 285 -22.75 -10.59 19.00
N LYS A 286 -22.15 -10.41 17.82
CA LYS A 286 -21.86 -11.53 16.91
C LYS A 286 -20.82 -12.52 17.46
N GLN A 287 -19.82 -12.06 18.22
CA GLN A 287 -18.87 -12.96 18.88
C GLN A 287 -19.49 -13.80 20.02
N LYS A 288 -20.56 -13.32 20.67
CA LYS A 288 -21.31 -14.08 21.68
C LYS A 288 -22.26 -15.13 21.09
N VAL A 289 -22.60 -15.04 19.81
CA VAL A 289 -23.48 -16.01 19.11
C VAL A 289 -22.67 -17.16 18.49
N VAL A 290 -21.36 -17.01 18.38
CA VAL A 290 -20.44 -17.98 17.75
C VAL A 290 -19.53 -18.67 18.80
N ALA A 291 -19.55 -18.22 20.06
CA ALA A 291 -18.90 -18.87 21.19
C ALA A 291 -19.89 -19.79 21.91
#